data_AF-A0A6G3XUU3-F1
#
_entry.id   AF-A0A6G3XUU3-F1
#
_cell.length_a   1.000
_cell.length_b   1.000
_cell.length_c   1.000
_cell.angle_alpha   90.00
_cell.angle_beta   90.00
_cell.angle_gamma   90.00
#
_symmetry.space_group_name_H-M   'P 1'
#
loop_
_entity.id
_entity.type
_entity.pdbx_description
1 polymer ?
#
loop_
_entity_poly.entity_id
_entity_poly.type
_entity_poly.pdbx_seq_one_letter_code
_entity_poly.pdbx_strand_id
1 'polypeptide(L)'
;MAPAPASPAPVPSSPSSPPAPSRRPRRVAVVGAALADCGRVDDATPYALHAQAARRALADSGLDRSVVDGFASAGLGTLAPVEVAEYLGLRPTWVDSTAVGGATWEVMAAHAADAIAAGRADAVLLVYGSTARADIRAGRRT
;
A
#
# COMPACT_ATOMS: atom_id res chain seq x y z
N MET A 1 -21.73 -21.97 -68.89
CA MET A 1 -22.18 -21.67 -67.52
C MET A 1 -21.52 -22.68 -66.59
N ALA A 2 -20.41 -22.32 -65.93
CA ALA A 2 -19.66 -23.21 -65.05
C ALA A 2 -20.20 -23.09 -63.60
N PRO A 3 -20.32 -24.20 -62.84
CA PRO A 3 -20.81 -24.14 -61.47
C PRO A 3 -19.80 -23.49 -60.52
N ALA A 4 -20.28 -22.68 -59.58
CA ALA A 4 -19.47 -22.01 -58.58
C ALA A 4 -18.84 -23.01 -57.57
N PRO A 5 -17.63 -22.75 -57.06
CA PRO A 5 -16.98 -23.63 -56.09
C PRO A 5 -17.69 -23.60 -54.73
N ALA A 6 -17.78 -24.77 -54.08
CA ALA A 6 -18.39 -24.93 -52.76
C ALA A 6 -17.53 -24.28 -51.66
N SER A 7 -18.18 -23.66 -50.67
CA SER A 7 -17.51 -23.02 -49.53
C SER A 7 -16.78 -24.05 -48.64
N PRO A 8 -15.62 -23.68 -48.08
CA PRO A 8 -14.86 -24.57 -47.21
C PRO A 8 -15.58 -24.81 -45.88
N ALA A 9 -15.42 -26.02 -45.33
CA ALA A 9 -16.01 -26.43 -44.07
C ALA A 9 -15.43 -25.64 -42.87
N PRO A 10 -16.23 -25.39 -41.81
CA PRO A 10 -15.78 -24.65 -40.64
C PRO A 10 -14.70 -25.41 -39.85
N VAL A 11 -13.70 -24.67 -39.35
CA VAL A 11 -12.64 -25.20 -38.49
C VAL A 11 -13.19 -25.52 -37.09
N PRO A 12 -12.89 -26.70 -36.52
CA PRO A 12 -13.31 -27.04 -35.17
C PRO A 12 -12.58 -26.19 -34.12
N SER A 13 -13.32 -25.60 -33.19
CA SER A 13 -12.77 -24.83 -32.07
C SER A 13 -12.05 -25.74 -31.06
N SER A 14 -10.88 -25.31 -30.60
CA SER A 14 -10.13 -26.04 -29.57
C SER A 14 -10.88 -26.06 -28.23
N PRO A 15 -10.80 -27.16 -27.45
CA PRO A 15 -11.45 -27.22 -26.14
C PRO A 15 -10.79 -26.22 -25.16
N SER A 16 -11.61 -25.51 -24.40
CA SER A 16 -11.14 -24.57 -23.37
C SER A 16 -10.47 -25.31 -22.23
N SER A 17 -9.28 -24.84 -21.80
CA SER A 17 -8.57 -25.37 -20.64
C SER A 17 -9.45 -25.35 -19.37
N PRO A 18 -9.30 -26.33 -18.47
CA PRO A 18 -10.05 -26.35 -17.23
C PRO A 18 -9.69 -25.14 -16.34
N PRO A 19 -10.66 -24.58 -15.61
CA PRO A 19 -10.39 -23.48 -14.70
C PRO A 19 -9.44 -23.94 -13.58
N ALA A 20 -8.43 -23.12 -13.28
CA ALA A 20 -7.52 -23.35 -12.17
C ALA A 20 -8.31 -23.46 -10.84
N PRO A 21 -7.87 -24.29 -9.88
CA PRO A 21 -8.58 -24.47 -8.62
C PRO A 21 -8.74 -23.13 -7.89
N SER A 22 -9.96 -22.84 -7.44
CA SER A 22 -10.29 -21.59 -6.73
C SER A 22 -9.64 -21.57 -5.34
N ARG A 23 -8.48 -20.93 -5.24
CA ARG A 23 -7.83 -20.68 -3.95
C ARG A 23 -8.69 -19.71 -3.15
N ARG A 24 -9.13 -20.11 -1.95
CA ARG A 24 -9.80 -19.19 -1.01
C ARG A 24 -8.90 -17.96 -0.80
N PRO A 25 -9.45 -16.73 -0.84
CA PRO A 25 -8.65 -15.53 -0.60
C PRO A 25 -8.06 -15.57 0.81
N ARG A 26 -6.84 -15.06 0.97
CA ARG A 26 -6.19 -14.97 2.29
C ARG A 26 -7.04 -14.07 3.20
N ARG A 27 -7.18 -14.46 4.47
CA ARG A 27 -7.80 -13.60 5.49
C ARG A 27 -6.78 -12.54 5.90
N VAL A 28 -7.27 -11.33 6.18
CA VAL A 28 -6.46 -10.17 6.55
C VAL A 28 -6.90 -9.69 7.93
N ALA A 29 -5.95 -9.19 8.73
CA ALA A 29 -6.20 -8.59 10.02
C ALA A 29 -5.28 -7.38 10.24
N VAL A 30 -5.75 -6.41 11.01
CA VAL A 30 -4.89 -5.35 11.58
C VAL A 30 -4.34 -5.89 12.89
N VAL A 31 -3.01 -6.00 12.98
CA VAL A 31 -2.34 -6.63 14.12
C VAL A 31 -1.61 -5.63 15.02
N GLY A 32 -1.45 -4.37 14.59
CA GLY A 32 -0.93 -3.31 15.44
C GLY A 32 -1.30 -1.93 14.93
N ALA A 33 -1.43 -0.97 15.85
CA ALA A 33 -1.73 0.42 15.55
C ALA A 33 -1.11 1.33 16.62
N ALA A 34 -0.54 2.46 16.19
CA ALA A 34 0.01 3.43 17.11
C ALA A 34 0.04 4.83 16.50
N LEU A 35 0.18 5.83 17.37
CA LEU A 35 0.40 7.22 16.99
C LEU A 35 1.83 7.64 17.28
N ALA A 36 2.38 8.49 16.42
CA ALA A 36 3.49 9.37 16.78
C ALA A 36 3.02 10.42 17.81
N ASP A 37 3.97 11.19 18.34
CA ASP A 37 3.66 12.32 19.20
C ASP A 37 2.81 13.33 18.41
N CYS A 38 1.73 13.78 19.03
CA CYS A 38 0.72 14.63 18.42
C CYS A 38 0.67 15.98 19.13
N GLY A 39 0.21 17.01 18.41
CA GLY A 39 -0.01 18.33 19.02
C GLY A 39 1.15 19.29 18.80
N ARG A 40 1.99 19.51 19.81
CA ARG A 40 3.11 20.46 19.75
C ARG A 40 4.41 19.68 19.56
N VAL A 41 4.90 19.68 18.32
CA VAL A 41 6.06 18.89 17.84
C VAL A 41 7.06 19.80 17.14
N ASP A 42 7.48 20.84 17.86
CA ASP A 42 8.22 21.98 17.27
C ASP A 42 9.59 21.59 16.70
N ASP A 43 10.21 20.55 17.28
CA ASP A 43 11.56 20.09 16.94
C ASP A 43 11.54 18.81 16.08
N ALA A 44 10.37 18.24 15.81
CA ALA A 44 10.26 17.01 15.03
C ALA A 44 10.26 17.32 13.53
N THR A 45 10.80 16.41 12.72
CA THR A 45 10.60 16.41 11.27
C THR A 45 9.45 15.48 10.90
N PRO A 46 8.78 15.68 9.75
CA PRO A 46 7.79 14.72 9.26
C PRO A 46 8.33 13.30 9.15
N TYR A 47 9.58 13.14 8.70
CA TYR A 47 10.27 11.85 8.65
C TYR A 47 10.44 11.22 10.03
N ALA A 48 10.85 11.99 11.04
CA ALA A 48 10.97 11.50 12.41
C ALA A 48 9.62 11.04 12.97
N LEU A 49 8.53 11.76 12.67
CA LEU A 49 7.18 11.37 13.06
C LEU A 49 6.73 10.08 12.36
N HIS A 50 7.03 9.91 11.06
CA HIS A 50 6.78 8.63 10.37
C HIS A 50 7.54 7.49 11.05
N ALA A 51 8.84 7.66 11.34
CA ALA A 51 9.64 6.63 12.01
C ALA A 51 9.14 6.30 13.42
N GLN A 52 8.68 7.30 14.16
CA GLN A 52 8.11 7.08 15.48
C GLN A 52 6.81 6.29 15.42
N ALA A 53 5.88 6.66 14.53
CA ALA A 53 4.62 5.93 14.33
C ALA A 53 4.89 4.49 13.86
N ALA A 54 5.74 4.31 12.85
CA ALA A 54 6.12 3.01 12.30
C ALA A 54 6.69 2.07 13.39
N ARG A 55 7.67 2.56 14.16
CA ARG A 55 8.28 1.77 15.25
C ARG A 55 7.27 1.38 16.32
N ARG A 56 6.38 2.28 16.70
CA ARG A 56 5.36 2.01 17.73
C ARG A 56 4.31 1.02 17.23
N ALA A 57 3.86 1.13 15.98
CA ALA A 57 2.90 0.20 15.39
C ALA A 57 3.49 -1.22 15.23
N LEU A 58 4.76 -1.31 14.83
CA LEU A 58 5.48 -2.59 14.79
C LEU A 58 5.63 -3.19 16.19
N ALA A 59 5.99 -2.39 17.19
CA ALA A 59 6.07 -2.84 18.57
C ALA A 59 4.71 -3.34 19.11
N ASP A 60 3.62 -2.63 18.80
CA ASP A 60 2.25 -3.05 19.17
C ASP A 60 1.86 -4.39 18.51
N SER A 61 2.28 -4.61 17.26
CA SER A 61 2.03 -5.86 16.54
C SER A 61 2.89 -7.05 16.98
N GLY A 62 4.01 -6.81 17.65
CA GLY A 62 5.04 -7.81 17.92
C GLY A 62 5.80 -8.31 16.67
N LEU A 63 5.60 -7.69 15.51
CA LEU A 63 6.31 -8.03 14.28
C LEU A 63 7.66 -7.33 14.19
N ASP A 64 8.65 -8.03 13.63
CA ASP A 64 9.91 -7.40 13.24
C ASP A 64 9.75 -6.64 11.92
N ARG A 65 10.46 -5.52 11.76
CA ARG A 65 10.41 -4.71 10.54
C ARG A 65 10.77 -5.48 9.26
N SER A 66 11.57 -6.54 9.37
CA SER A 66 12.04 -7.34 8.21
C SER A 66 10.93 -8.11 7.51
N VAL A 67 9.78 -8.32 8.16
CA VAL A 67 8.63 -9.00 7.55
C VAL A 67 7.76 -8.06 6.73
N VAL A 68 7.96 -6.74 6.84
CA VAL A 68 7.19 -5.74 6.10
C VAL A 68 7.65 -5.72 4.65
N ASP A 69 6.82 -6.29 3.77
CA ASP A 69 7.02 -6.34 2.32
C ASP A 69 6.08 -5.40 1.55
N GLY A 70 5.11 -4.78 2.23
CA GLY A 70 4.25 -3.74 1.69
C GLY A 70 4.36 -2.43 2.46
N PHE A 71 4.30 -1.29 1.77
CA PHE A 71 4.35 0.02 2.40
C PHE A 71 3.40 1.04 1.75
N ALA A 72 2.62 1.74 2.57
CA ALA A 72 1.73 2.79 2.09
C ALA A 72 1.89 4.08 2.87
N SER A 73 2.03 5.20 2.15
CA SER A 73 2.19 6.52 2.73
C SER A 73 1.85 7.61 1.71
N ALA A 74 1.40 8.77 2.20
CA ALA A 74 1.02 9.90 1.37
C ALA A 74 1.44 11.23 1.98
N GLY A 75 1.70 12.21 1.11
CA GLY A 75 1.80 13.63 1.47
C GLY A 75 3.15 14.13 1.99
N LEU A 76 4.21 13.31 1.97
CA LEU A 76 5.57 13.72 2.33
C LEU A 76 6.54 13.43 1.19
N GLY A 77 7.28 14.43 0.69
CA GLY A 77 8.32 14.21 -0.33
C GLY A 77 7.79 14.18 -1.77
N THR A 78 8.71 14.00 -2.74
CA THR A 78 8.37 13.93 -4.16
C THR A 78 7.94 12.52 -4.56
N LEU A 79 8.57 11.50 -3.97
CA LEU A 79 8.24 10.09 -4.14
C LEU A 79 7.79 9.49 -2.81
N ALA A 80 6.65 9.96 -2.31
CA ALA A 80 6.26 9.80 -0.91
C ALA A 80 6.36 8.39 -0.30
N PRO A 81 5.85 7.30 -0.90
CA PRO A 81 6.02 6.01 -0.25
C PRO A 81 7.48 5.54 -0.32
N VAL A 82 8.22 5.90 -1.37
CA VAL A 82 9.59 5.41 -1.61
C VAL A 82 10.60 6.09 -0.70
N GLU A 83 10.56 7.43 -0.61
CA GLU A 83 11.47 8.20 0.24
C GLU A 83 11.30 7.84 1.72
N VAL A 84 10.05 7.69 2.16
CA VAL A 84 9.76 7.29 3.54
C VAL A 84 10.17 5.83 3.78
N ALA A 85 9.90 4.91 2.85
CA ALA A 85 10.35 3.52 2.98
C ALA A 85 11.87 3.43 3.12
N GLU A 86 12.64 4.20 2.34
CA GLU A 86 14.10 4.26 2.45
C GLU A 86 14.53 4.80 3.81
N TYR A 87 13.91 5.89 4.27
CA TYR A 87 14.20 6.47 5.59
C TYR A 87 13.96 5.48 6.74
N LEU A 88 12.95 4.61 6.60
CA LEU A 88 12.63 3.54 7.56
C LEU A 88 13.50 2.29 7.41
N GLY A 89 14.37 2.24 6.39
CA GLY A 89 15.19 1.06 6.07
C GLY A 89 14.37 -0.15 5.61
N LEU A 90 13.21 0.10 4.98
CA LEU A 90 12.32 -0.91 4.42
C LEU A 90 12.67 -1.21 2.96
N ARG A 91 12.30 -2.40 2.49
CA ARG A 91 12.52 -2.85 1.11
C ARG A 91 11.23 -3.47 0.55
N PRO A 92 10.14 -2.69 0.43
CA PRO A 92 8.84 -3.21 0.04
C PRO A 92 8.82 -3.64 -1.43
N THR A 93 8.08 -4.71 -1.74
CA THR A 93 7.75 -5.16 -3.10
C THR A 93 6.41 -4.61 -3.56
N TRP A 94 5.58 -4.16 -2.62
CA TRP A 94 4.30 -3.50 -2.87
C TRP A 94 4.27 -2.11 -2.24
N VAL A 95 3.86 -1.09 -3.00
CA VAL A 95 3.76 0.29 -2.52
C VAL A 95 2.45 0.95 -2.91
N ASP A 96 1.92 1.82 -2.06
CA ASP A 96 0.74 2.65 -2.35
C ASP A 96 0.93 4.09 -1.89
N SER A 97 0.57 5.03 -2.75
CA SER A 97 0.58 6.48 -2.49
C SER A 97 -0.75 7.15 -2.84
N THR A 98 -1.83 6.37 -2.96
CA THR A 98 -3.16 6.86 -3.32
C THR A 98 -3.62 7.91 -2.31
N ALA A 99 -3.80 9.15 -2.75
CA ALA A 99 -4.26 10.25 -1.91
C ALA A 99 -5.64 10.73 -2.37
N VAL A 100 -6.65 10.57 -1.53
CA VAL A 100 -8.04 11.00 -1.79
C VAL A 100 -8.52 12.07 -0.79
N GLY A 101 -7.58 12.72 -0.10
CA GLY A 101 -7.88 13.66 0.99
C GLY A 101 -8.08 12.94 2.32
N GLY A 102 -9.10 13.31 3.09
CA GLY A 102 -9.32 12.80 4.45
C GLY A 102 -9.49 11.28 4.55
N ALA A 103 -10.04 10.64 3.51
CA ALA A 103 -10.30 9.20 3.46
C ALA A 103 -9.11 8.36 2.93
N THR A 104 -7.93 8.96 2.81
CA THR A 104 -6.74 8.31 2.24
C THR A 104 -6.39 7.02 2.96
N TRP A 105 -6.48 7.00 4.28
CA TRP A 105 -6.04 5.86 5.09
C TRP A 105 -6.99 4.66 4.96
N GLU A 106 -8.29 4.91 4.87
CA GLU A 106 -9.30 3.89 4.62
C GLU A 106 -9.14 3.26 3.24
N VAL A 107 -8.85 4.09 2.22
CA VAL A 107 -8.59 3.62 0.85
C VAL A 107 -7.30 2.78 0.81
N MET A 108 -6.21 3.26 1.41
CA MET A 108 -4.95 2.50 1.49
C MET A 108 -5.13 1.20 2.28
N ALA A 109 -5.91 1.20 3.36
CA ALA A 109 -6.20 0.00 4.13
C ALA A 109 -6.98 -1.03 3.30
N ALA A 110 -7.95 -0.59 2.50
CA ALA A 110 -8.66 -1.45 1.56
C ALA A 110 -7.71 -2.04 0.50
N HIS A 111 -6.85 -1.21 -0.11
CA HIS A 111 -5.86 -1.69 -1.08
C HIS A 111 -4.86 -2.68 -0.48
N ALA A 112 -4.39 -2.42 0.74
CA ALA A 112 -3.51 -3.32 1.47
C ALA A 112 -4.18 -4.68 1.74
N ALA A 113 -5.45 -4.65 2.15
CA ALA A 113 -6.22 -5.87 2.34
C ALA A 113 -6.38 -6.66 1.03
N ASP A 114 -6.67 -5.98 -0.07
CA ASP A 114 -6.75 -6.62 -1.39
C ASP A 114 -5.41 -7.19 -1.86
N ALA A 115 -4.30 -6.47 -1.59
CA ALA A 115 -2.96 -6.93 -1.89
C ALA A 115 -2.61 -8.21 -1.11
N ILE A 116 -2.90 -8.25 0.19
CA ILE A 116 -2.66 -9.43 1.03
C ILE A 116 -3.59 -10.58 0.60
N ALA A 117 -4.87 -10.31 0.38
CA ALA A 117 -5.86 -11.31 -0.05
C ALA A 117 -5.47 -12.00 -1.36
N ALA A 118 -4.93 -11.21 -2.31
CA ALA A 118 -4.45 -11.68 -3.60
C ALA A 118 -3.03 -12.28 -3.59
N GLY A 119 -2.32 -12.19 -2.47
CA GLY A 119 -0.95 -12.69 -2.32
C GLY A 119 0.12 -11.86 -3.01
N ARG A 120 -0.12 -10.54 -3.15
CA ARG A 120 0.87 -9.57 -3.65
C ARG A 120 1.77 -9.00 -2.54
N ALA A 121 1.34 -9.10 -1.29
CA ALA A 121 2.10 -8.75 -0.10
C ALA A 121 1.69 -9.70 1.05
N ASP A 122 2.53 -9.83 2.07
CA ASP A 122 2.25 -10.61 3.27
C ASP A 122 2.03 -9.72 4.50
N ALA A 123 2.77 -8.62 4.65
CA ALA A 123 2.60 -7.64 5.72
C ALA A 123 2.80 -6.21 5.21
N VAL A 124 1.74 -5.41 5.31
CA VAL A 124 1.72 -4.03 4.81
C VAL A 124 1.72 -3.06 5.99
N LEU A 125 2.64 -2.09 5.95
CA LEU A 125 2.72 -1.00 6.92
C LEU A 125 2.20 0.31 6.32
N LEU A 126 1.18 0.90 6.95
CA LEU A 126 0.64 2.22 6.62
C LEU A 126 1.22 3.25 7.58
N VAL A 127 1.84 4.31 7.08
CA VAL A 127 2.49 5.32 7.95
C VAL A 127 2.20 6.74 7.49
N TYR A 128 1.89 7.58 8.47
CA TYR A 128 1.76 9.02 8.31
C TYR A 128 2.56 9.77 9.38
N GLY A 129 3.04 10.95 9.02
CA GLY A 129 3.72 11.89 9.91
C GLY A 129 3.69 13.29 9.32
N SER A 130 3.35 14.29 10.12
CA SER A 130 3.17 15.66 9.64
C SER A 130 3.48 16.68 10.72
N THR A 131 4.16 17.74 10.31
CA THR A 131 4.46 18.94 11.11
C THR A 131 3.58 20.12 10.72
N ALA A 132 2.55 19.92 9.88
CA ALA A 132 1.78 21.01 9.28
C ALA A 132 1.31 22.07 10.28
N ARG A 133 0.82 21.65 11.45
CA ARG A 133 0.40 22.56 12.52
C ARG A 133 1.57 23.36 13.12
N ALA A 134 2.70 22.70 13.37
CA ALA A 134 3.90 23.34 13.91
C ALA A 134 4.51 24.32 12.88
N ASP A 135 4.48 23.96 11.60
CA ASP A 135 5.01 24.78 10.51
C ASP A 135 4.20 26.06 10.28
N ILE A 136 2.87 25.99 10.37
CA ILE A 136 2.00 27.18 10.32
C ILE A 136 2.35 28.13 11.47
N ARG A 137 2.50 27.60 12.70
CA ARG A 137 2.85 28.43 13.86
C ARG A 137 4.25 29.04 13.75
N ALA A 138 5.19 28.34 13.13
CA ALA A 138 6.56 28.81 12.93
C ALA A 138 6.72 29.72 11.69
N GLY A 139 5.65 30.00 10.94
CA GLY A 139 5.71 30.80 9.72
C GLY A 139 6.43 30.11 8.54
N ARG A 140 6.62 28.79 8.60
CA ARG A 140 7.25 27.99 7.55
C ARG A 140 6.27 27.53 6.46
N ARG A 141 4.98 27.65 6.73
CA ARG A 141 3.88 27.43 5.79
C ARG A 141 2.89 28.57 5.91
N THR A 142 2.46 29.09 4.76
CA THR A 142 1.43 30.14 4.62
C THR A 142 0.04 29.55 4.76
#